data_AF-A0A9D7EXM1-F1
#
_entry.id   AF-A0A9D7EXM1-F1
#
_cell.length_a   1.000
_cell.length_b   1.000
_cell.length_c   1.000
_cell.angle_alpha   90.00
_cell.angle_beta   90.00
_cell.angle_gamma   90.00
#
_symmetry.space_group_name_H-M   'P 1'
#
loop_
_entity.id
_entity.type
_entity.pdbx_description
1 polymer ?
#
loop_
_entity_poly.entity_id
_entity_poly.type
_entity_poly.pdbx_seq_one_letter_code
_entity_poly.pdbx_strand_id
1 'polypeptide(L)'
;MNWGNKLLITFIVFALGMTFLVYKSFTTNFELVEKDYYKQEINYQQIIDGTRQAGQLSNSIQLVQTDKGILLQLPDEMKNKTLSGEIWFYCAYDEKKDKK
;
A
#
# COMPACT_ATOMS: atom_id res chain seq x y z
N MET A 1 -12.26 0.52 55.41
CA MET A 1 -11.28 0.62 54.32
C MET A 1 -10.18 1.58 54.74
N ASN A 2 -9.00 1.07 55.12
CA ASN A 2 -7.90 1.88 55.61
C ASN A 2 -7.17 2.58 54.45
N TRP A 3 -6.48 3.67 54.77
CA TRP A 3 -5.76 4.51 53.80
C TRP A 3 -4.78 3.70 52.92
N GLY A 4 -4.09 2.71 53.49
CA GLY A 4 -3.21 1.80 52.75
C GLY A 4 -3.93 0.93 51.70
N ASN A 5 -5.17 0.49 51.97
CA ASN A 5 -5.94 -0.32 51.00
C ASN A 5 -6.34 0.51 49.77
N LYS A 6 -6.65 1.80 49.94
CA LYS A 6 -6.96 2.69 48.81
C LYS A 6 -5.74 2.85 47.91
N LEU A 7 -4.56 3.02 48.51
CA LEU A 7 -3.29 3.18 47.80
C LEU A 7 -2.92 1.91 47.02
N LEU A 8 -3.12 0.73 47.64
CA LEU A 8 -2.92 -0.56 46.98
C LEU A 8 -3.86 -0.74 45.77
N ILE A 9 -5.16 -0.42 45.93
CA ILE A 9 -6.14 -0.52 44.85
C ILE A 9 -5.77 0.39 43.67
N THR A 10 -5.31 1.62 43.94
CA THR A 10 -4.87 2.54 42.89
C THR A 10 -3.72 1.96 42.06
N PHE A 11 -2.71 1.35 42.71
CA PHE A 11 -1.61 0.72 41.98
C PHE A 11 -2.05 -0.48 41.14
N ILE A 12 -2.96 -1.30 41.65
CA ILE A 12 -3.50 -2.45 40.90
C ILE A 12 -4.25 -1.96 39.65
N VAL A 13 -5.13 -0.97 39.80
CA VAL A 13 -5.88 -0.39 38.67
C VAL A 13 -4.94 0.22 37.65
N PHE A 14 -3.90 0.93 38.10
CA PHE A 14 -2.88 1.50 37.21
C PHE A 14 -2.14 0.42 36.42
N ALA A 15 -1.67 -0.64 37.08
CA ALA A 15 -0.96 -1.74 36.42
C ALA A 15 -1.84 -2.48 35.39
N LEU A 16 -3.12 -2.68 35.70
CA LEU A 16 -4.09 -3.24 34.76
C LEU A 16 -4.33 -2.32 33.57
N GLY A 17 -4.47 -1.01 33.80
CA GLY A 17 -4.61 -0.01 32.74
C GLY A 17 -3.40 0.03 31.80
N MET A 18 -2.18 0.00 32.36
CA MET A 18 -0.95 -0.06 31.57
C MET A 18 -0.87 -1.33 30.72
N THR A 19 -1.18 -2.50 31.30
CA THR A 19 -1.21 -3.77 30.56
C THR A 19 -2.25 -3.75 29.44
N PHE A 20 -3.43 -3.18 29.69
CA PHE A 20 -4.48 -3.03 28.67
C PHE A 20 -4.03 -2.14 27.50
N LEU A 21 -3.41 -1.00 27.79
CA LEU A 21 -2.90 -0.09 26.75
C LEU A 21 -1.80 -0.74 25.91
N VAL A 22 -0.88 -1.49 26.53
CA VAL A 22 0.16 -2.24 25.81
C VAL A 22 -0.48 -3.27 24.88
N TYR A 23 -1.44 -4.06 25.36
CA TYR A 23 -2.17 -5.04 24.54
C TYR A 23 -2.92 -4.38 23.37
N LYS A 24 -3.57 -3.23 23.62
CA LYS A 24 -4.24 -2.44 22.57
C LYS A 24 -3.26 -1.88 21.54
N SER A 25 -2.05 -1.51 21.94
CA SER A 25 -1.01 -1.04 21.01
C SER A 25 -0.54 -2.15 20.07
N PHE A 26 -0.41 -3.40 20.54
CA PHE A 26 -0.06 -4.54 19.69
C PHE A 26 -1.18 -4.97 18.72
N THR A 27 -2.44 -4.69 19.06
CA THR A 27 -3.59 -5.02 18.21
C THR A 27 -3.94 -3.92 17.22
N THR A 28 -3.31 -2.75 17.33
CA THR A 28 -3.44 -1.68 16.34
C THR A 28 -2.44 -1.95 15.23
N ASN A 29 -2.92 -2.57 14.15
CA ASN A 29 -2.14 -2.75 12.94
C ASN A 29 -1.82 -1.37 12.36
N PHE A 30 -0.62 -0.87 12.62
CA PHE A 30 -0.01 0.12 11.76
C PHE A 30 0.55 -0.65 10.59
N GLU A 31 -0.23 -0.73 9.50
CA GLU A 31 0.36 -0.96 8.19
C GLU A 31 1.32 0.22 7.96
N LEU A 32 2.60 0.03 8.30
CA LEU A 32 3.66 0.84 7.71
C LEU A 32 3.61 0.50 6.22
N VAL A 33 2.77 1.25 5.51
CA VAL A 33 2.86 1.46 4.07
C VAL A 33 4.35 1.67 3.82
N GLU A 34 4.95 0.75 3.06
CA GLU A 34 6.36 0.69 2.72
C GLU A 34 7.30 -0.15 3.61
N LYS A 35 7.05 -1.46 3.68
CA LYS A 35 8.16 -2.41 3.89
C LYS A 35 9.23 -2.34 2.78
N ASP A 36 8.89 -1.83 1.61
CA ASP A 36 9.71 -1.94 0.39
C ASP A 36 10.07 -0.60 -0.29
N TYR A 37 9.93 0.55 0.40
CA TYR A 37 10.35 1.86 -0.17
C TYR A 37 11.83 1.86 -0.59
N TYR A 38 12.69 1.20 0.17
CA TYR A 38 14.10 1.01 -0.22
C TYR A 38 14.29 0.21 -1.52
N LYS A 39 13.41 -0.77 -1.82
CA LYS A 39 13.48 -1.50 -3.09
C LYS A 39 12.92 -0.69 -4.25
N GLN A 40 11.98 0.21 -4.00
CA GLN A 40 11.46 1.13 -5.02
C GLN A 40 12.54 2.11 -5.48
N GLU A 41 13.36 2.62 -4.55
CA GLU A 41 14.47 3.52 -4.90
C GLU A 41 15.53 2.85 -5.80
N ILE A 42 15.85 1.57 -5.57
CA ILE A 42 16.85 0.85 -6.38
C ILE A 42 16.39 0.65 -7.83
N ASN A 43 15.08 0.51 -8.08
CA ASN A 43 14.53 0.23 -9.41
C ASN A 43 13.95 1.47 -10.11
N TYR A 44 14.14 2.66 -9.54
CA TYR A 44 13.56 3.90 -10.08
C TYR A 44 14.01 4.21 -11.52
N GLN A 45 15.21 3.75 -11.91
CA GLN A 45 15.72 3.88 -13.27
C GLN A 45 14.80 3.19 -14.30
N GLN A 46 14.19 2.05 -13.96
CA GLN A 46 13.24 1.36 -14.83
C GLN A 46 11.97 2.19 -15.05
N ILE A 47 11.51 2.91 -14.03
CA ILE A 47 10.35 3.80 -14.11
C ILE A 47 10.67 5.00 -15.03
N ILE A 48 11.86 5.59 -14.87
CA ILE A 48 12.32 6.70 -15.72
C ILE A 48 12.43 6.23 -17.18
N ASP A 49 13.07 5.10 -17.42
CA ASP A 49 13.24 4.55 -18.77
C ASP A 49 11.90 4.16 -19.40
N GLY A 50 11.00 3.55 -18.62
CA GLY A 50 9.63 3.23 -19.06
C GLY A 50 8.82 4.47 -19.41
N THR A 51 8.90 5.53 -18.59
CA THR A 51 8.20 6.80 -18.83
C THR A 51 8.74 7.50 -20.08
N ARG A 52 10.07 7.49 -20.27
CA ARG A 52 10.72 8.06 -21.45
C ARG A 52 10.33 7.30 -22.71
N GLN A 53 10.34 5.97 -22.68
CA GLN A 53 9.90 5.14 -23.80
C GLN A 53 8.42 5.37 -24.10
N ALA A 54 7.58 5.44 -23.07
CA ALA A 54 6.15 5.76 -23.18
C ALA A 54 5.89 7.13 -23.85
N GLY A 55 6.73 8.12 -23.56
CA GLY A 55 6.67 9.45 -24.18
C GLY A 55 7.21 9.53 -25.61
N GLN A 56 7.93 8.50 -26.08
CA GLN A 56 8.43 8.42 -27.45
C GLN A 56 7.45 7.72 -28.40
N LEU A 57 6.34 7.19 -27.89
CA LEU A 57 5.28 6.63 -28.73
C LEU A 57 4.59 7.73 -29.54
N SER A 58 4.21 7.38 -30.78
CA SER A 58 3.48 8.27 -31.69
C SER A 58 2.13 8.67 -31.13
N ASN A 59 1.54 7.81 -30.29
CA ASN A 59 0.28 8.06 -29.60
C ASN A 59 0.38 7.60 -28.13
N SER A 60 -0.17 8.40 -27.21
CA SER A 60 -0.17 8.09 -25.78
C SER A 60 -1.04 6.86 -25.47
N ILE A 61 -0.60 6.04 -24.52
CA ILE A 61 -1.41 4.95 -23.96
C ILE A 61 -2.61 5.56 -23.22
N GLN A 62 -3.83 5.14 -23.55
CA GLN A 62 -5.05 5.62 -22.90
C GLN A 62 -5.67 4.53 -22.03
N LEU A 63 -6.05 4.91 -20.82
CA LEU A 63 -6.79 4.05 -19.89
C LEU A 63 -8.24 4.56 -19.83
N VAL A 64 -9.19 3.73 -20.22
CA VAL A 64 -10.62 4.06 -20.20
C VAL A 64 -11.33 3.13 -19.23
N GLN A 65 -11.98 3.70 -18.22
CA GLN A 65 -12.85 2.94 -17.34
C GLN A 65 -14.23 2.79 -18.00
N THR A 66 -14.74 1.57 -18.03
CA THR A 66 -16.06 1.21 -18.56
C THR A 66 -16.87 0.52 -17.47
N ASP A 67 -18.20 0.41 -17.65
CA ASP A 67 -19.08 -0.27 -16.68
C ASP A 67 -18.70 -1.73 -16.40
N LYS A 68 -17.96 -2.37 -17.31
CA LYS A 68 -17.56 -3.78 -17.23
C LYS A 68 -16.10 -3.98 -16.82
N GLY A 69 -15.32 -2.91 -16.65
CA GLY A 69 -13.90 -3.01 -16.30
C GLY A 69 -13.04 -1.91 -16.92
N ILE A 70 -11.74 -2.17 -17.02
CA ILE A 70 -10.74 -1.20 -17.48
C ILE A 70 -10.24 -1.61 -18.86
N LEU A 71 -10.26 -0.67 -19.80
CA LEU A 71 -9.82 -0.86 -21.17
C LEU A 71 -8.54 -0.07 -21.41
N LEU A 72 -7.46 -0.77 -21.72
CA LEU A 72 -6.16 -0.19 -22.05
C LEU A 72 -6.04 -0.08 -23.58
N GLN A 73 -5.98 1.14 -24.11
CA GLN A 73 -5.76 1.40 -25.52
C GLN A 73 -4.27 1.64 -25.77
N LEU A 74 -3.66 0.70 -26.49
CA LEU A 74 -2.29 0.80 -26.98
C LEU A 74 -2.29 1.38 -28.40
N PRO A 75 -1.25 2.14 -28.77
CA PRO A 75 -1.17 2.73 -30.11
C PRO A 75 -0.88 1.68 -31.19
N ASP A 76 -1.23 2.01 -32.43
CA ASP A 76 -1.15 1.09 -33.57
C ASP A 76 0.27 0.56 -33.86
N GLU A 77 1.30 1.33 -33.50
CA GLU A 77 2.71 0.94 -33.63
C GLU A 77 3.11 -0.25 -32.74
N MET A 78 2.30 -0.59 -31.74
CA MET A 78 2.49 -1.77 -30.87
C MET A 78 1.76 -3.02 -31.38
N LYS A 79 0.87 -2.91 -32.39
CA LYS A 79 0.06 -4.06 -32.89
C LYS A 79 0.90 -5.21 -33.47
N ASN A 80 2.08 -4.91 -34.02
CA ASN A 80 2.97 -5.90 -34.64
C ASN A 80 4.08 -6.39 -33.69
N LYS A 81 4.06 -6.00 -32.42
CA LYS A 81 5.02 -6.45 -31.42
C LYS A 81 4.37 -7.45 -30.47
N THR A 82 5.11 -8.48 -30.08
CA THR A 82 4.68 -9.37 -29.01
C THR A 82 4.68 -8.60 -27.70
N LEU A 83 3.49 -8.28 -27.20
CA LEU A 83 3.29 -7.57 -25.94
C LEU A 83 3.21 -8.60 -24.80
N SER A 84 4.11 -8.47 -23.83
CA SER A 84 4.07 -9.20 -22.57
C SER A 84 4.29 -8.21 -21.44
N GLY A 85 3.45 -8.30 -20.41
CA GLY A 85 3.48 -7.39 -19.28
C GLY A 85 2.50 -7.83 -18.21
N GLU A 86 2.72 -7.33 -17.00
CA GLU A 86 1.83 -7.55 -15.87
C GLU A 86 1.17 -6.22 -15.51
N ILE A 87 -0.09 -6.26 -15.08
CA ILE A 87 -0.83 -5.08 -14.62
C ILE A 87 -1.02 -5.24 -13.12
N TRP A 88 -0.64 -4.25 -12.34
CA TRP A 88 -0.85 -4.23 -10.89
C TRP A 88 -1.88 -3.17 -10.53
N PHE A 89 -2.93 -3.58 -9.83
CA PHE A 89 -3.93 -2.70 -9.23
C PHE A 89 -3.61 -2.51 -7.75
N TYR A 90 -3.08 -1.35 -7.42
CA TYR A 90 -2.69 -0.96 -6.06
C TYR A 90 -3.82 -0.20 -5.36
N CYS A 91 -4.12 -0.59 -4.11
CA CYS A 91 -5.07 0.10 -3.24
C CYS A 91 -4.35 0.79 -2.07
N ALA A 92 -4.15 2.10 -2.16
CA ALA A 92 -3.43 2.89 -1.16
C ALA A 92 -4.01 2.85 0.28
N TYR A 93 -5.24 2.35 0.44
CA TYR A 93 -5.93 2.29 1.73
C TYR A 93 -5.97 0.89 2.35
N ASP A 94 -5.74 -0.17 1.55
CA ASP A 94 -5.94 -1.54 1.98
C ASP A 94 -5.15 -2.50 1.08
N GLU A 95 -3.96 -2.90 1.55
CA GLU A 95 -3.07 -3.81 0.81
C GLU A 95 -3.72 -5.15 0.48
N LYS A 96 -4.71 -5.59 1.27
CA LYS A 96 -5.40 -6.88 1.06
C LYS A 96 -6.31 -6.83 -0.16
N LYS A 97 -6.58 -5.64 -0.70
CA LYS A 97 -7.35 -5.44 -1.93
C LYS A 97 -6.48 -5.28 -3.17
N ASP A 98 -5.16 -5.36 -3.03
CA ASP A 98 -4.25 -5.35 -4.17
C ASP A 98 -4.51 -6.56 -5.08
N LYS A 99 -4.52 -6.31 -6.40
CA LYS A 99 -4.75 -7.35 -7.41
C LYS A 99 -3.67 -7.28 -8.49
N LYS A 100 -3.11 -8.45 -8.81
CA LYS A 100 -2.23 -8.68 -9.97
C LYS A 100 -3.05 -9.25 -11.14
#